data_AF-A0A511BAG8-F1
#
_entry.id   AF-A0A511BAG8-F1
#
_cell.length_a   1.000
_cell.length_b   1.000
_cell.length_c   1.000
_cell.angle_alpha   90.00
_cell.angle_beta   90.00
_cell.angle_gamma   90.00
#
_symmetry.space_group_name_H-M   'P 1'
#
loop_
_entity.id
_entity.type
_entity.pdbx_description
1 polymer ?
#
loop_
_entity_poly.entity_id
_entity_poly.type
_entity_poly.pdbx_seq_one_letter_code
_entity_poly.pdbx_strand_id
1 'polypeptide(L)'
;MGVPLTREMFAFRSDSDLAQLAALRAGFGIGASQLGIARRDRNLVPILHTELLFSMDVWVAIHPDMRSDRRIRLIFDYLVDKLMRYAKTSRHET
;
A
#
# COMPACT_ATOMS: atom_id res chain seq x y z
N MET A 1 9.88 -17.74 18.20
CA MET A 1 10.19 -16.82 19.32
C MET A 1 10.46 -15.45 18.70
N GLY A 2 9.59 -14.47 18.94
CA GLY A 2 9.73 -13.12 18.39
C GLY A 2 10.61 -12.24 19.27
N VAL A 3 11.49 -11.45 18.66
CA VAL A 3 12.28 -10.44 19.38
C VAL A 3 11.32 -9.33 19.84
N PRO A 4 11.33 -8.92 21.12
CA PRO A 4 10.49 -7.83 21.59
C PRO A 4 10.93 -6.52 20.92
N LEU A 5 10.03 -5.88 20.18
CA LEU A 5 10.27 -4.59 19.53
C LEU A 5 10.01 -3.46 20.54
N THR A 6 11.04 -2.67 20.87
CA THR A 6 10.93 -1.47 21.72
C THR A 6 10.98 -0.20 20.88
N ARG A 7 10.64 0.96 21.46
CA ARG A 7 10.59 2.22 20.70
C ARG A 7 11.98 2.69 20.28
N GLU A 8 12.97 2.42 21.13
CA GLU A 8 14.36 2.82 21.01
C GLU A 8 15.08 2.06 19.89
N MET A 9 14.50 0.95 19.42
CA MET A 9 14.99 0.17 18.27
C MET A 9 14.74 0.87 16.92
N PHE A 10 13.96 1.95 16.88
CA PHE A 10 13.59 2.64 15.65
C PHE A 10 14.18 4.05 15.62
N ALA A 11 15.03 4.34 14.64
CA ALA A 11 15.56 5.69 14.41
C ALA A 11 14.51 6.68 13.85
N PHE A 12 13.45 6.16 13.23
CA PHE A 12 12.33 6.96 12.74
C PHE A 12 11.01 6.20 12.88
N ARG A 13 9.95 6.94 13.23
CA ARG A 13 8.59 6.41 13.36
C ARG A 13 7.59 7.48 12.93
N SER A 14 6.57 7.05 12.20
CA SER A 14 5.43 7.89 11.83
C SER A 14 4.22 7.00 11.59
N ASP A 15 3.02 7.53 11.82
CA ASP A 15 1.73 6.96 11.44
C ASP A 15 1.29 7.40 10.03
N SER A 16 2.08 8.26 9.37
CA SER A 16 1.85 8.70 8.00
C SER A 16 2.68 7.88 7.02
N ASP A 17 1.99 7.10 6.18
CA ASP A 17 2.61 6.33 5.09
C ASP A 17 3.42 7.24 4.14
N LEU A 18 2.97 8.49 3.94
CA LEU A 18 3.67 9.46 3.11
C LEU A 18 5.00 9.89 3.73
N ALA A 19 5.05 10.08 5.05
CA ALA A 19 6.28 10.42 5.76
C ALA A 19 7.27 9.25 5.75
N GLN A 20 6.77 8.02 5.94
CA GLN A 20 7.58 6.80 5.84
C GLN A 20 8.16 6.63 4.43
N LEU A 21 7.35 6.80 3.38
CA LEU A 21 7.81 6.71 2.00
C LEU A 21 8.82 7.81 1.64
N ALA A 22 8.64 9.03 2.17
CA ALA A 22 9.60 10.11 1.98
C ALA A 22 10.95 9.80 2.64
N ALA A 23 10.95 9.23 3.85
CA ALA A 23 12.17 8.79 4.52
C ALA A 23 12.90 7.72 3.71
N LEU A 24 12.18 6.75 3.13
CA LEU A 24 12.77 5.76 2.22
C LEU A 24 13.44 6.41 1.01
N ARG A 25 12.74 7.34 0.35
CA ARG A 25 13.26 8.07 -0.83
C ARG A 25 14.46 8.94 -0.51
N ALA A 26 14.53 9.47 0.71
CA ALA A 26 15.68 10.23 1.19
C ALA A 26 16.88 9.36 1.58
N GLY A 27 16.77 8.03 1.46
CA GLY A 27 17.83 7.10 1.83
C GLY A 27 18.03 6.95 3.33
N PHE A 28 17.00 7.25 4.14
CA PHE A 28 17.08 7.14 5.61
C PHE A 28 17.35 5.70 6.09
N GLY A 29 16.94 4.70 5.30
CA GLY A 29 17.18 3.29 5.60
C GLY A 29 16.21 2.36 4.87
N ILE A 30 15.97 1.20 5.47
CA ILE A 30 15.02 0.19 4.97
C ILE A 30 13.65 0.36 5.64
N GLY A 31 12.59 -0.05 4.95
CA GLY A 31 11.24 0.01 5.50
C GLY A 31 10.21 -0.62 4.58
N ALA A 32 9.00 -0.80 5.11
CA ALA A 32 7.90 -1.40 4.39
C ALA A 32 7.24 -0.39 3.44
N SER A 33 6.80 -0.86 2.28
CA SER A 33 6.01 -0.07 1.33
C SER A 33 5.10 -0.98 0.52
N GLN A 34 3.96 -0.48 0.10
CA GLN A 34 3.10 -1.20 -0.84
C GLN A 34 3.79 -1.34 -2.19
N LEU A 35 3.80 -2.55 -2.74
CA LEU A 35 4.52 -2.86 -3.98
C LEU A 35 4.13 -1.95 -5.16
N GLY A 36 2.85 -1.69 -5.38
CA GLY A 36 2.39 -0.85 -6.49
C GLY A 36 2.78 0.62 -6.36
N ILE A 37 3.09 1.09 -5.14
CA ILE A 37 3.63 2.43 -4.89
C ILE A 37 5.14 2.41 -5.13
N ALA A 38 5.87 1.49 -4.49
CA ALA A 38 7.31 1.40 -4.58
C ALA A 38 7.80 1.16 -6.02
N ARG A 39 7.10 0.32 -6.80
CA ARG A 39 7.43 0.01 -8.21
C ARG A 39 7.45 1.23 -9.14
N ARG A 40 6.82 2.34 -8.75
CA ARG A 40 6.82 3.58 -9.55
C ARG A 40 8.10 4.39 -9.38
N ASP A 41 8.92 4.05 -8.39
CA ASP A 41 10.17 4.74 -8.07
C ASP A 41 11.36 3.83 -8.35
N ARG A 42 12.15 4.15 -9.37
CA ARG A 42 13.31 3.35 -9.78
C ARG A 42 14.45 3.36 -8.76
N ASN A 43 14.42 4.30 -7.81
CA ASN A 43 15.44 4.38 -6.76
C ASN A 43 15.12 3.49 -5.56
N LEU A 44 13.91 2.93 -5.49
CA LEU A 44 13.52 1.97 -4.45
C LEU A 44 13.71 0.54 -4.96
N VAL A 45 14.45 -0.26 -4.19
CA VAL A 45 14.73 -1.66 -4.52
C VAL A 45 14.04 -2.55 -3.49
N PRO A 46 13.25 -3.56 -3.91
CA PRO A 46 12.62 -4.48 -2.99
C PRO A 46 13.66 -5.40 -2.34
N ILE A 47 13.64 -5.45 -1.02
CA ILE A 47 14.44 -6.40 -0.23
C ILE A 47 13.49 -7.33 0.54
N LEU A 48 13.92 -8.57 0.80
CA LEU A 48 13.16 -9.58 1.56
C LEU A 48 11.76 -9.89 0.98
N HIS A 49 11.56 -9.77 -0.33
CA HIS A 49 10.23 -9.88 -0.95
C HIS A 49 9.68 -11.31 -0.96
N THR A 50 10.55 -12.32 -0.78
CA THR A 50 10.19 -13.74 -0.62
C THR A 50 9.89 -14.11 0.83
N GLU A 51 10.51 -13.42 1.80
CA GLU A 51 10.41 -13.74 3.22
C GLU A 51 9.38 -12.87 3.95
N LEU A 52 9.16 -11.64 3.50
CA LEU A 52 8.36 -10.64 4.20
C LEU A 52 7.41 -9.91 3.26
N LEU A 53 6.31 -10.59 2.93
CA LEU A 53 5.23 -10.05 2.12
C LEU A 53 3.89 -10.18 2.83
N PHE A 54 3.19 -9.06 2.99
CA PHE A 54 1.87 -9.02 3.62
C PHE A 54 0.81 -8.73 2.56
N SER A 55 -0.19 -9.62 2.47
CA SER A 55 -1.39 -9.35 1.69
C SER A 55 -2.29 -8.38 2.43
N MET A 56 -2.77 -7.36 1.73
CA MET A 56 -3.78 -6.45 2.24
C MET A 56 -4.97 -6.45 1.29
N ASP A 57 -6.12 -6.87 1.81
CA ASP A 57 -7.38 -6.81 1.08
C ASP A 57 -7.88 -5.37 0.99
N VAL A 58 -8.49 -5.04 -0.15
CA VAL A 58 -8.99 -3.69 -0.44
C VAL A 58 -10.41 -3.79 -0.97
N TRP A 59 -11.31 -2.97 -0.44
CA TRP A 59 -12.71 -2.92 -0.82
C TRP A 59 -13.10 -1.51 -1.28
N VAL A 60 -14.01 -1.45 -2.27
CA VAL A 60 -14.71 -0.22 -2.64
C VAL A 60 -16.10 -0.27 -1.99
N ALA A 61 -16.37 0.66 -1.10
CA ALA A 61 -17.63 0.73 -0.37
C ALA A 61 -18.49 1.90 -0.84
N ILE A 62 -19.81 1.71 -0.80
CA ILE A 62 -20.82 2.73 -1.09
C ILE A 62 -21.96 2.55 -0.09
N HIS A 63 -22.54 3.67 0.39
CA HIS A 63 -23.73 3.62 1.23
C HIS A 63 -24.89 2.96 0.47
N PRO A 64 -25.66 2.02 1.06
CA PRO A 64 -26.73 1.31 0.37
C PRO A 64 -27.73 2.24 -0.34
N ASP A 65 -28.10 3.34 0.29
CA ASP A 65 -29.08 4.32 -0.25
C ASP A 65 -28.60 5.00 -1.54
N MET A 66 -27.29 5.03 -1.79
CA MET A 66 -26.72 5.64 -2.99
C MET A 66 -26.67 4.68 -4.18
N ARG A 67 -26.99 3.40 -4.00
CA ARG A 67 -26.91 2.38 -5.08
C ARG A 67 -27.88 2.65 -6.25
N SER A 68 -28.98 3.36 -5.99
CA SER A 68 -29.99 3.71 -6.99
C SER A 68 -29.65 4.98 -7.79
N ASP A 69 -28.76 5.85 -7.30
CA ASP A 69 -28.32 7.02 -8.06
C ASP A 69 -27.38 6.60 -9.19
N ARG A 70 -27.80 6.87 -10.44
CA ARG A 70 -27.08 6.49 -11.65
C ARG A 70 -25.67 7.10 -11.72
N ARG A 71 -25.46 8.34 -11.28
CA ARG A 71 -24.16 9.01 -11.32
C ARG A 71 -23.20 8.36 -10.34
N ILE A 72 -23.69 8.04 -9.13
CA ILE A 72 -22.88 7.36 -8.13
C ILE A 72 -22.49 5.97 -8.62
N ARG A 73 -23.43 5.22 -9.22
CA ARG A 73 -23.13 3.89 -9.77
C ARG A 73 -22.07 3.94 -10.87
N LEU A 74 -22.12 4.91 -11.77
CA LEU A 74 -21.10 5.08 -12.81
C LEU A 74 -19.70 5.35 -12.23
N ILE A 75 -19.60 6.20 -11.20
CA ILE A 75 -18.33 6.45 -10.52
C ILE A 75 -17.86 5.21 -9.79
N PHE A 76 -18.76 4.50 -9.10
CA PHE A 76 -18.44 3.27 -8.38
C PHE A 76 -17.86 2.21 -9.32
N ASP A 77 -18.53 1.93 -10.45
CA ASP A 77 -18.07 0.95 -11.44
C ASP A 77 -16.70 1.35 -12.01
N TYR A 78 -16.48 2.64 -12.27
CA TYR A 78 -15.19 3.16 -12.73
C TYR A 78 -14.08 2.99 -11.67
N LEU A 79 -14.36 3.33 -10.41
CA LEU A 79 -13.42 3.17 -9.30
C LEU A 79 -13.05 1.69 -9.10
N VAL A 80 -14.03 0.78 -9.17
CA VAL A 80 -13.78 -0.66 -9.09
C VAL A 80 -12.86 -1.11 -10.23
N ASP A 81 -13.14 -0.76 -11.48
CA ASP A 81 -12.28 -1.12 -12.62
C ASP A 81 -10.84 -0.61 -12.43
N LYS A 82 -10.67 0.67 -12.08
CA LYS A 82 -9.35 1.28 -11.92
C LYS A 82 -8.60 0.72 -10.73
N LEU A 83 -9.28 0.48 -9.61
CA LEU A 83 -8.65 -0.06 -8.42
C LEU A 83 -8.25 -1.53 -8.63
N MET A 84 -9.05 -2.32 -9.35
CA MET A 84 -8.67 -3.69 -9.74
C MET A 84 -7.44 -3.71 -10.64
N ARG A 85 -7.33 -2.78 -11.59
CA ARG A 85 -6.12 -2.63 -12.42
C ARG A 85 -4.92 -2.22 -11.58
N TYR A 86 -5.08 -1.28 -10.65
CA TYR A 86 -4.01 -0.89 -9.73
C TYR A 86 -3.57 -2.06 -8.83
N ALA A 87 -4.52 -2.81 -8.27
CA ALA A 87 -4.22 -3.94 -7.40
C ALA A 87 -3.37 -5.01 -8.09
N LYS A 88 -3.57 -5.25 -9.40
CA LYS A 88 -2.70 -6.12 -10.21
C LYS A 88 -1.24 -5.64 -10.22
N THR A 89 -1.01 -4.33 -10.27
CA THR A 89 0.35 -3.75 -10.18
C THR A 89 0.97 -3.87 -8.79
N SER A 90 0.21 -4.25 -7.77
CA SER A 90 0.67 -4.49 -6.40
C SER A 90 0.79 -5.97 -6.06
N ARG A 91 0.49 -6.89 -6.99
CA ARG A 91 0.68 -8.32 -6.76
C ARG A 91 2.15 -8.69 -6.91
N HIS A 92 2.63 -9.52 -6.00
CA HIS A 92 3.86 -10.27 -6.20
C HIS A 92 3.46 -11.55 -6.93
N GLU A 93 3.99 -11.75 -8.13
CA GLU A 93 3.88 -13.03 -8.84
C GLU A 93 5.00 -13.91 -8.27
N THR A 94 4.62 -15.06 -7.73
CA THR A 94 5.53 -16.06 -7.13
C THR A 94 6.46 -16.66 -8.17
#